data_AF-A0A6N3I3H5-F1
#
_entry.id   AF-A0A6N3I3H5-F1
#
_cell.length_a   1.000
_cell.length_b   1.000
_cell.length_c   1.000
_cell.angle_alpha   90.00
_cell.angle_beta   90.00
_cell.angle_gamma   90.00
#
_symmetry.space_group_name_H-M   'P 1'
#
loop_
_entity.id
_entity.type
_entity.pdbx_description
1 polymer ?
#
loop_
_entity_poly.entity_id
_entity_poly.type
_entity_poly.pdbx_seq_one_letter_code
_entity_poly.pdbx_strand_id
1 'polypeptide(L)'
;MTKEQEDWLVAEVMDSMKMSETEERSARRYVKRAVDKILIYCNREDLPERLLSTAAQIAEDMLKADLVKTGEKEVASINRGDTAISYRDGSGNQKATVDFMKNYEKSLNRFKKINLPKDLAK
;
A
#
# COMPACT_ATOMS: atom_id res chain seq x y z
N MET A 1 3.55 2.72 -14.97
CA MET A 1 2.45 3.70 -14.79
C MET A 1 2.84 4.97 -15.54
N THR A 2 1.91 5.57 -16.29
CA THR A 2 2.16 6.85 -16.97
C THR A 2 2.01 8.02 -15.99
N LYS A 3 2.56 9.19 -16.34
CA LYS A 3 2.45 10.39 -15.50
C LYS A 3 0.99 10.82 -15.31
N GLU A 4 0.19 10.73 -16.37
CA GLU A 4 -1.26 11.03 -16.33
C GLU A 4 -2.01 10.09 -15.37
N GLN A 5 -1.70 8.79 -15.39
CA GLN A 5 -2.27 7.82 -14.45
C GLN A 5 -1.85 8.13 -13.01
N GLU A 6 -0.59 8.52 -12.79
CA GLU A 6 -0.10 8.91 -11.46
C GLU A 6 -0.86 10.12 -10.94
N ASP A 7 -0.96 11.18 -11.74
CA ASP A 7 -1.60 12.43 -11.31
C ASP A 7 -3.11 12.24 -11.08
N TRP A 8 -3.78 11.41 -11.91
CA TRP A 8 -5.17 11.03 -11.68
C TRP A 8 -5.35 10.26 -10.36
N LEU A 9 -4.49 9.24 -10.10
CA LEU A 9 -4.56 8.46 -8.87
C LEU A 9 -4.31 9.32 -7.63
N VAL A 10 -3.38 10.27 -7.71
CA VAL A 10 -3.11 11.20 -6.61
C VAL A 10 -4.32 12.09 -6.34
N ALA A 11 -4.92 12.66 -7.38
CA ALA A 11 -6.11 13.49 -7.25
C ALA A 11 -7.28 12.70 -6.62
N GLU A 12 -7.53 11.48 -7.09
CA GLU A 12 -8.58 10.60 -6.58
C GLU A 12 -8.38 10.24 -5.10
N VAL A 13 -7.15 9.88 -4.71
CA VAL A 13 -6.82 9.55 -3.31
C VAL A 13 -6.94 10.80 -2.42
N MET A 14 -6.53 11.97 -2.90
CA MET A 14 -6.65 13.21 -2.13
C MET A 14 -8.10 13.62 -1.94
N ASP A 15 -8.94 13.51 -2.97
CA ASP A 15 -10.36 13.85 -2.90
C ASP A 15 -11.11 12.91 -1.94
N SER A 16 -10.94 11.59 -2.11
CA SER A 16 -11.58 10.58 -1.26
C SER A 16 -11.19 10.69 0.21
N MET A 17 -9.92 10.99 0.50
CA MET A 17 -9.41 11.15 1.87
C MET A 17 -9.57 12.58 2.40
N LYS A 18 -10.09 13.53 1.61
CA LYS A 18 -10.20 14.96 1.92
C LYS A 18 -8.86 15.57 2.37
N MET A 19 -7.78 15.18 1.72
CA MET A 19 -6.42 15.64 2.02
C MET A 19 -6.19 17.05 1.49
N SER A 20 -5.38 17.81 2.21
CA SER A 20 -4.93 19.13 1.78
C SER A 20 -3.79 19.04 0.75
N GLU A 21 -3.56 20.12 0.00
CA GLU A 21 -2.45 20.21 -0.96
C GLU A 21 -1.07 19.93 -0.33
N THR A 22 -0.91 20.29 0.96
CA THR A 22 0.34 20.02 1.69
C THR A 22 0.65 18.53 1.86
N GLU A 23 -0.36 17.68 1.74
CA GLU A 23 -0.24 16.23 1.91
C GLU A 23 -0.10 15.49 0.55
N GLU A 24 -0.07 16.21 -0.57
CA GLU A 24 0.07 15.64 -1.91
C GLU A 24 1.31 14.74 -2.02
N ARG A 25 2.43 15.17 -1.44
CA ARG A 25 3.66 14.36 -1.40
C ARG A 25 3.43 13.01 -0.72
N SER A 26 2.64 12.99 0.35
CA SER A 26 2.28 11.75 1.05
C SER A 26 1.38 10.89 0.19
N ALA A 27 0.30 11.45 -0.37
CA ALA A 27 -0.62 10.75 -1.26
C ALA A 27 0.13 10.10 -2.44
N ARG A 28 0.98 10.86 -3.13
CA ARG A 28 1.84 10.38 -4.23
C ARG A 28 2.74 9.23 -3.83
N ARG A 29 3.30 9.26 -2.62
CA ARG A 29 4.12 8.16 -2.09
C ARG A 29 3.32 6.88 -1.87
N TYR A 30 2.09 6.97 -1.36
CA TYR A 30 1.24 5.79 -1.16
C TYR A 30 0.70 5.23 -2.46
N VAL A 31 0.32 6.08 -3.42
CA VAL A 31 -0.05 5.69 -4.78
C VAL A 31 1.06 4.86 -5.42
N LYS A 32 2.32 5.37 -5.41
CA LYS A 32 3.46 4.63 -5.96
C LYS A 32 3.65 3.27 -5.31
N ARG A 33 3.57 3.21 -3.98
CA ARG A 33 3.70 1.95 -3.23
C ARG A 33 2.59 0.95 -3.55
N ALA A 34 1.35 1.41 -3.68
CA ALA A 34 0.21 0.57 -4.05
C ALA A 34 0.40 0.00 -5.45
N VAL A 35 0.78 0.84 -6.42
CA VAL A 35 1.06 0.43 -7.79
C VAL A 35 2.22 -0.56 -7.85
N ASP A 36 3.35 -0.29 -7.20
CA ASP A 36 4.49 -1.21 -7.17
C ASP A 36 4.09 -2.59 -6.63
N LYS A 37 3.28 -2.64 -5.56
CA LYS A 37 2.77 -3.90 -5.00
C LYS A 37 1.89 -4.65 -6.00
N ILE A 38 1.02 -3.96 -6.71
CA ILE A 38 0.16 -4.55 -7.75
C ILE A 38 1.01 -5.11 -8.89
N LEU A 39 1.99 -4.33 -9.36
CA LEU A 39 2.90 -4.73 -10.45
C LEU A 39 3.70 -5.98 -10.06
N ILE A 40 4.26 -6.02 -8.84
CA ILE A 40 4.97 -7.19 -8.30
C ILE A 40 4.03 -8.40 -8.18
N TYR A 41 2.83 -8.23 -7.61
CA TYR A 41 1.87 -9.32 -7.41
C TYR A 41 1.40 -9.92 -8.74
N CYS A 42 1.08 -9.05 -9.71
CA CYS A 42 0.61 -9.45 -11.02
C CYS A 42 1.75 -9.87 -11.95
N ASN A 43 3.01 -9.63 -11.57
CA ASN A 43 4.19 -9.86 -12.40
C ASN A 43 4.08 -9.12 -13.75
N ARG A 44 3.86 -7.81 -13.66
CA ARG A 44 3.70 -6.89 -14.81
C ARG A 44 4.51 -5.62 -14.60
N GLU A 45 4.86 -4.96 -15.71
CA GLU A 45 5.51 -3.64 -15.71
C GLU A 45 4.52 -2.50 -16.02
N ASP A 46 3.39 -2.86 -16.63
CA ASP A 46 2.32 -1.96 -17.00
C ASP A 46 1.15 -2.02 -16.02
N LEU A 47 0.52 -0.87 -15.76
CA LEU A 47 -0.70 -0.76 -14.96
C LEU A 47 -1.91 -0.59 -15.90
N PRO A 48 -2.71 -1.64 -16.14
CA PRO A 48 -3.94 -1.56 -16.93
C PRO A 48 -4.93 -0.55 -16.33
N GLU A 49 -5.67 0.16 -17.19
CA GLU A 49 -6.70 1.12 -16.75
C GLU A 49 -7.72 0.54 -15.79
N ARG A 50 -8.10 -0.73 -16.00
CA ARG A 50 -9.04 -1.45 -15.13
C ARG A 50 -8.55 -1.61 -13.68
N LEU A 51 -7.24 -1.47 -13.44
CA LEU A 51 -6.64 -1.53 -12.11
C LEU A 51 -6.44 -0.16 -11.46
N LEU A 52 -6.74 0.95 -12.15
CA LEU A 52 -6.58 2.29 -11.58
C LEU A 52 -7.44 2.48 -10.34
N SER A 53 -8.74 2.19 -10.41
CA SER A 53 -9.63 2.29 -9.25
C SER A 53 -9.19 1.35 -8.11
N THR A 54 -8.73 0.14 -8.42
CA THR A 54 -8.20 -0.79 -7.40
C THR A 54 -6.91 -0.26 -6.77
N ALA A 55 -6.03 0.39 -7.54
CA ALA A 55 -4.81 1.00 -7.04
C ALA A 55 -5.10 2.19 -6.11
N ALA A 56 -6.10 3.02 -6.44
CA ALA A 56 -6.57 4.10 -5.57
C ALA A 56 -7.07 3.54 -4.23
N GLN A 57 -7.98 2.55 -4.27
CA GLN A 57 -8.52 1.92 -3.05
C GLN A 57 -7.42 1.30 -2.17
N ILE A 58 -6.45 0.61 -2.79
CA ILE A 58 -5.30 0.07 -2.04
C ILE A 58 -4.48 1.20 -1.41
N ALA A 59 -4.25 2.31 -2.12
CA ALA A 59 -3.51 3.45 -1.58
C ALA A 59 -4.26 4.11 -0.41
N GLU A 60 -5.59 4.25 -0.51
CA GLU A 60 -6.46 4.73 0.57
C GLU A 60 -6.39 3.82 1.79
N ASP A 61 -6.52 2.51 1.62
CA ASP A 61 -6.47 1.55 2.72
C ASP A 61 -5.10 1.56 3.42
N MET A 62 -4.02 1.70 2.65
CA MET A 62 -2.67 1.87 3.20
C MET A 62 -2.54 3.17 3.99
N LEU A 63 -3.10 4.28 3.50
CA LEU A 63 -3.14 5.56 4.20
C LEU A 63 -3.94 5.48 5.50
N LYS A 64 -5.16 4.92 5.45
CA LYS A 64 -6.03 4.73 6.62
C LYS A 64 -5.34 3.89 7.69
N ALA A 65 -4.70 2.80 7.30
CA ALA A 65 -4.00 1.92 8.24
C ALA A 65 -2.81 2.60 8.91
N ASP A 66 -2.04 3.40 8.18
CA ASP A 66 -0.92 4.13 8.78
C ASP A 66 -1.40 5.29 9.66
N LEU A 67 -2.54 5.94 9.34
CA LEU A 67 -3.19 6.93 10.20
C LEU A 67 -3.69 6.32 11.53
N VAL A 68 -4.33 5.14 11.47
CA VAL A 68 -4.77 4.39 12.67
C VAL A 68 -3.56 4.05 13.55
N LYS A 69 -2.46 3.56 12.96
CA LYS A 69 -1.22 3.28 13.72
C LYS A 69 -0.59 4.53 14.32
N THR A 70 -0.74 5.70 13.72
CA THR A 70 -0.29 6.96 14.35
C THR A 70 -1.20 7.42 15.48
N GLY A 71 -2.51 7.12 15.43
CA GLY A 71 -3.45 7.36 16.53
C GLY A 71 -3.23 6.43 17.73
N GLU A 72 -2.75 5.20 17.50
CA GLU A 72 -2.38 4.23 18.54
C GLU A 72 -0.98 4.44 19.15
N LYS A 73 -0.30 5.57 18.86
CA LYS A 73 0.85 6.02 19.67
C LYS A 73 0.38 6.68 20.97
N GLU A 74 -0.61 6.10 21.65
CA GLU A 74 -0.83 6.39 23.06
C GLU A 74 0.22 5.65 23.87
N VAL A 75 1.03 6.42 24.59
CA VAL A 75 2.07 5.92 25.48
C VAL A 75 1.38 5.14 26.60
N ALA A 76 1.33 3.80 26.49
CA ALA A 76 0.52 2.96 27.38
C ALA A 76 0.92 3.04 28.87
N SER A 77 2.12 3.49 29.20
CA SER A 77 2.48 3.98 30.54
C SER A 77 3.84 4.66 30.53
N ILE A 78 4.00 5.71 31.33
CA ILE A 78 5.31 6.22 31.74
C ILE A 78 5.42 5.95 33.24
N ASN A 79 5.94 4.79 33.60
CA ASN A 79 6.30 4.52 34.99
C ASN A 79 7.73 5.01 35.22
N ARG A 80 7.88 6.24 35.75
CA ARG A 80 9.13 6.70 36.35
C ARG A 80 9.41 5.83 37.57
N GLY A 81 10.35 4.89 37.46
CA GLY A 81 10.79 4.11 38.62
C GLY A 81 11.80 3.03 38.28
N ASP A 82 11.47 2.15 37.35
CA ASP A 82 12.32 0.99 37.04
C ASP A 82 12.51 0.86 35.53
N THR A 83 13.75 1.07 35.06
CA THR A 83 14.13 0.94 33.65
C THR A 83 14.02 -0.51 33.18
N ALA A 84 12.88 -0.87 32.61
CA ALA A 84 12.74 -2.02 31.72
C ALA A 84 12.45 -1.50 30.30
N ILE A 85 13.46 -1.54 29.43
CA ILE A 85 13.32 -1.18 28.01
C ILE A 85 12.92 -2.45 27.25
N SER A 86 11.63 -2.63 27.00
CA SER A 86 11.16 -3.68 26.08
C SER A 86 11.12 -3.11 24.65
N TYR A 87 12.01 -3.59 23.79
CA TYR A 87 11.95 -3.32 22.35
C TYR A 87 10.92 -4.26 21.72
N ARG A 88 9.85 -3.73 21.11
CA ARG A 88 8.99 -4.54 20.24
C ARG A 88 9.74 -4.85 18.96
N ASP A 89 9.81 -6.13 18.62
CA ASP A 89 10.34 -6.61 17.35
C ASP A 89 9.59 -5.96 16.17
N GLY A 90 10.35 -5.40 15.23
CA GLY A 90 9.84 -4.64 14.06
C GLY A 90 9.09 -5.50 13.04
N SER A 91 8.98 -6.81 13.27
CA SER A 91 8.30 -7.79 12.41
C SER A 91 6.80 -7.54 12.26
N GLY A 92 6.16 -6.79 13.17
CA GLY A 92 4.75 -6.39 13.06
C GLY A 92 4.44 -5.49 11.87
N ASN A 93 5.40 -4.66 11.44
CA ASN A 93 5.20 -3.74 10.32
C ASN A 93 5.15 -4.46 8.97
N GLN A 94 5.91 -5.56 8.81
CA GLN A 94 5.88 -6.38 7.59
C GLN A 94 4.57 -7.18 7.48
N LYS A 95 4.03 -7.68 8.60
CA LYS A 95 2.79 -8.46 8.62
C LYS A 95 1.57 -7.65 8.18
N ALA A 96 1.50 -6.38 8.58
CA ALA A 96 0.44 -5.46 8.14
C ALA A 96 0.52 -5.12 6.64
N THR A 97 1.70 -5.15 6.01
CA THR A 97 1.84 -4.79 4.58
C THR A 97 1.46 -5.93 3.61
N VAL A 98 1.35 -7.16 4.11
CA VAL A 98 1.00 -8.37 3.34
C VAL A 98 -0.52 -8.62 3.34
N ASP A 99 -1.27 -8.02 4.26
CA ASP A 99 -2.72 -8.29 4.39
C ASP A 99 -3.58 -7.56 3.36
N PHE A 100 -3.21 -6.35 2.93
CA PHE A 100 -4.03 -5.58 1.97
C PHE A 100 -4.23 -6.31 0.64
N MET A 101 -3.19 -6.95 0.11
CA MET A 101 -3.29 -7.63 -1.18
C MET A 101 -4.29 -8.80 -1.15
N LYS A 102 -4.45 -9.46 0.00
CA LYS A 102 -5.38 -10.61 0.16
C LYS A 102 -6.82 -10.21 -0.17
N ASN A 103 -7.22 -9.02 0.25
CA ASN A 103 -8.57 -8.50 0.02
C ASN A 103 -8.85 -8.23 -1.47
N TYR A 104 -7.80 -7.94 -2.24
CA TYR A 104 -7.90 -7.63 -3.67
C TYR A 104 -7.50 -8.79 -4.59
N GLU A 105 -7.18 -9.98 -4.05
CA GLU A 105 -6.70 -11.12 -4.86
C GLU A 105 -7.66 -11.49 -5.98
N LYS A 106 -8.97 -11.49 -5.75
CA LYS A 106 -9.95 -11.84 -6.79
C LYS A 106 -9.88 -10.87 -7.98
N SER A 107 -9.70 -9.58 -7.71
CA SER A 107 -9.56 -8.55 -8.73
C SER A 107 -8.19 -8.61 -9.42
N LEU A 108 -7.13 -8.86 -8.66
CA LEU A 108 -5.75 -8.88 -9.15
C LEU A 108 -5.38 -10.16 -9.92
N ASN A 109 -5.93 -11.31 -9.52
CA ASN A 109 -5.63 -12.61 -10.13
C ASN A 109 -5.95 -12.66 -11.63
N ARG A 110 -6.96 -11.90 -12.08
CA ARG A 110 -7.29 -11.78 -13.51
C ARG A 110 -6.17 -11.15 -14.34
N PHE A 111 -5.33 -10.34 -13.70
CA PHE A 111 -4.23 -9.62 -14.36
C PHE A 111 -2.86 -10.27 -14.09
N LYS A 112 -2.81 -11.34 -13.28
CA LYS A 112 -1.59 -12.03 -12.93
C LYS A 112 -1.03 -12.80 -14.13
N LYS A 113 0.18 -12.45 -14.56
CA LYS A 113 0.92 -13.19 -15.59
C LYS A 113 1.59 -14.41 -14.94
N ILE A 114 1.24 -15.60 -15.40
CA ILE A 114 1.92 -16.83 -15.00
C ILE A 114 3.31 -16.81 -15.64
N ASN A 115 4.37 -16.77 -14.81
CA ASN A 115 5.71 -17.09 -15.28
C ASN A 115 5.75 -18.61 -15.52
N LEU A 116 5.47 -19.05 -16.74
CA LEU A 116 5.84 -20.42 -17.11
C LEU A 116 7.37 -20.54 -17.03
N PRO A 117 7.91 -21.61 -16.41
CA PRO A 117 9.33 -21.89 -16.49
C PRO A 117 9.75 -21.93 -17.96
N LYS A 118 10.77 -21.15 -18.32
CA LYS A 118 11.29 -21.10 -19.70
C LYS A 118 11.81 -22.47 -20.19
N ASP A 119 11.98 -23.43 -19.29
CA ASP A 119 12.40 -24.81 -19.58
C ASP A 119 11.32 -25.72 -20.18
N LEU A 120 10.04 -25.32 -20.18
CA LEU A 120 8.95 -26.14 -20.73
C LEU A 120 8.47 -25.68 -22.13
N ALA A 121 9.14 -24.68 -22.72
CA ALA A 121 8.82 -24.15 -24.05
C ALA A 121 9.74 -24.71 -25.14
N LYS A 122 10.07 -26.02 -25.08
CA LYS A 122 10.91 -26.71 -26.05
C LYS A 122 10.14 -27.79 -26.78
#